data_AF-A0A5M4AEN5-F1
#
_entry.id   AF-A0A5M4AEN5-F1
#
_cell.length_a   1.000
_cell.length_b   1.000
_cell.length_c   1.000
_cell.angle_alpha   90.00
_cell.angle_beta   90.00
_cell.angle_gamma   90.00
#
_symmetry.space_group_name_H-M   'P 1'
#
loop_
_entity.id
_entity.type
_entity.pdbx_description
1 polymer ?
#
loop_
_entity_poly.entity_id
_entity_poly.type
_entity_poly.pdbx_seq_one_letter_code
_entity_poly.pdbx_strand_id
1 'polypeptide(L)'
;MQTISIFTPYIQWIKTKVANKNIIELRKDLKIDDLLFSEIGLNNPETFNAKIAPGHEVLYLGNVKITNDKLSGRNLDFTNLSYIEITGKDFSDFEPKSIYYSICFHSKISKSTIYNLHFHKCEFEDFRMSDSNFYSLCFYNCQLWTTSFNDCRLEDAIFSKTGLDNVSFYGVVTNNLFYTPKKTKWPKGQSYLLSNISKDFRTLKTLFQQNGNQKAASEAYYKEKKFKLKANINSINLISPFKNGKKYGFKVFQNSLKNQMINLKSLLLDGTSYMLWGFGEKPIRTLFASSIILVLYTFLYYFSSIDSIGGELINSFYLSTTMFTTLGFGDFSPFQSGSFKFLLTSEALLGIFIFGLFVAGYANKSKY
;
A
#
# COMPACT_ATOMS: atom_id res chain seq x y z
N MET A 1 -35.29 -12.11 -14.35
CA MET A 1 -34.20 -11.29 -13.76
C MET A 1 -34.64 -9.84 -13.77
N GLN A 2 -35.19 -9.33 -12.66
CA GLN A 2 -35.38 -7.89 -12.50
C GLN A 2 -33.99 -7.27 -12.42
N THR A 3 -33.65 -6.39 -13.36
CA THR A 3 -32.46 -5.54 -13.28
C THR A 3 -32.63 -4.64 -12.07
N ILE A 4 -31.94 -4.96 -10.97
CA ILE A 4 -31.83 -4.06 -9.82
C ILE A 4 -31.24 -2.76 -10.36
N SER A 5 -32.06 -1.71 -10.41
CA SER A 5 -31.58 -0.38 -10.80
C SER A 5 -30.61 0.06 -9.72
N ILE A 6 -29.32 0.05 -10.01
CA ILE A 6 -28.30 0.56 -9.11
C ILE A 6 -28.60 2.04 -8.92
N PHE A 7 -29.08 2.42 -7.74
CA PHE A 7 -29.31 3.81 -7.38
C PHE A 7 -28.03 4.59 -7.65
N THR A 8 -28.09 5.57 -8.54
CA THR A 8 -26.96 6.43 -8.85
C THR A 8 -27.04 7.66 -7.94
N PRO A 9 -26.07 7.88 -7.04
CA PRO A 9 -26.10 9.00 -6.09
C PRO A 9 -26.24 10.33 -6.81
N TYR A 10 -26.97 11.27 -6.22
CA TYR A 10 -27.30 12.55 -6.85
C TYR A 10 -26.09 13.27 -7.45
N ILE A 11 -24.99 13.44 -6.70
CA ILE A 11 -23.79 14.10 -7.23
C ILE A 11 -23.15 13.34 -8.39
N GLN A 12 -23.17 12.00 -8.33
CA GLN A 12 -22.61 11.17 -9.41
C GLN A 12 -23.51 11.21 -10.64
N TRP A 13 -24.83 11.19 -10.45
CA TRP A 13 -25.80 11.39 -11.51
C TRP A 13 -25.61 12.77 -12.16
N ILE A 14 -25.48 13.85 -11.38
CA ILE A 14 -25.20 15.20 -11.91
C ILE A 14 -23.89 15.21 -12.70
N LYS A 15 -22.81 14.59 -12.20
CA LYS A 15 -21.52 14.46 -12.94
C LYS A 15 -21.65 13.74 -14.28
N THR A 16 -22.57 12.79 -14.41
CA THR A 16 -22.81 12.12 -15.70
C THR A 16 -23.65 12.96 -16.66
N LYS A 17 -24.50 13.85 -16.15
CA LYS A 17 -25.39 14.70 -16.96
C LYS A 17 -24.74 16.02 -17.36
N VAL A 18 -23.93 16.58 -16.47
CA VAL A 18 -23.22 17.83 -16.69
C VAL A 18 -21.79 17.46 -17.09
N ALA A 19 -21.38 17.75 -18.33
CA ALA A 19 -20.03 17.47 -18.83
C ALA A 19 -18.89 18.21 -18.09
N ASN A 20 -19.24 18.96 -17.04
CA ASN A 20 -18.35 19.80 -16.26
C ASN A 20 -17.96 19.09 -14.95
N LYS A 21 -16.67 18.99 -14.68
CA LYS A 21 -16.13 18.29 -13.49
C LYS A 21 -16.31 19.09 -12.19
N ASN A 22 -16.55 20.40 -12.30
CA ASN A 22 -16.60 21.35 -11.20
C ASN A 22 -18.04 21.80 -10.94
N ILE A 23 -18.82 20.94 -10.27
CA ILE A 23 -20.25 21.20 -10.01
C ILE A 23 -20.45 22.11 -8.80
N ILE A 24 -19.50 22.11 -7.86
CA ILE A 24 -19.62 22.83 -6.58
C ILE A 24 -18.69 24.04 -6.62
N GLU A 25 -19.28 25.23 -6.68
CA GLU A 25 -18.56 26.50 -6.64
C GLU A 25 -18.35 26.91 -5.17
N LEU A 26 -17.10 26.88 -4.69
CA LEU A 26 -16.74 27.29 -3.33
C LEU A 26 -16.56 28.81 -3.21
N ARG A 27 -15.87 29.38 -4.19
CA ARG A 27 -15.65 30.82 -4.44
C ARG A 27 -15.36 30.99 -5.94
N LYS A 28 -15.47 32.21 -6.48
CA LYS A 28 -15.19 32.53 -7.91
C LYS A 28 -13.86 31.94 -8.42
N ASP A 29 -12.87 31.78 -7.54
CA ASP A 29 -11.51 31.33 -7.90
C ASP A 29 -11.15 29.92 -7.37
N LEU A 30 -12.04 29.29 -6.60
CA LEU A 30 -11.79 27.97 -5.99
C LEU A 30 -12.87 26.98 -6.42
N LYS A 31 -12.50 26.05 -7.29
CA LYS A 31 -13.34 24.95 -7.75
C LYS A 31 -12.83 23.65 -7.14
N ILE A 32 -13.73 22.89 -6.53
CA ILE A 32 -13.44 21.57 -5.96
C ILE A 32 -14.14 20.49 -6.77
N ASP A 33 -13.42 19.38 -6.98
CA ASP A 33 -13.94 18.21 -7.68
C ASP A 33 -14.88 17.36 -6.79
N ASP A 34 -14.91 17.59 -5.48
CA ASP A 34 -15.72 16.82 -4.52
C ASP A 34 -16.13 17.64 -3.30
N LEU A 35 -17.22 17.22 -2.65
CA LEU A 35 -17.69 17.83 -1.40
C LEU A 35 -16.65 17.67 -0.30
N LEU A 36 -16.39 18.77 0.41
CA LEU A 36 -15.51 18.79 1.57
C LEU A 36 -16.37 19.06 2.80
N PHE A 37 -16.11 18.30 3.85
CA PHE A 37 -16.69 18.59 5.15
C PHE A 37 -15.83 19.59 5.92
N SER A 38 -16.49 20.49 6.63
CA SER A 38 -15.90 21.33 7.66
C SER A 38 -16.67 21.11 8.95
N GLU A 39 -15.95 20.98 10.05
CA GLU A 39 -16.50 20.56 11.33
C GLU A 39 -16.35 21.65 12.39
N ILE A 40 -17.31 21.66 13.32
CA ILE A 40 -17.30 22.53 14.49
C ILE A 40 -17.61 21.63 15.70
N GLY A 41 -16.84 21.74 16.78
CA GLY A 41 -17.15 21.02 18.03
C GLY A 41 -16.68 19.56 18.10
N LEU A 42 -15.54 19.23 17.50
CA LEU A 42 -14.94 17.88 17.36
C LEU A 42 -15.15 16.91 18.55
N ASN A 43 -15.09 17.38 19.79
CA ASN A 43 -15.08 16.52 20.99
C ASN A 43 -16.36 16.57 21.83
N ASN A 44 -17.43 17.23 21.39
CA ASN A 44 -18.68 17.28 22.15
C ASN A 44 -19.87 16.94 21.24
N PRO A 45 -20.61 15.84 21.50
CA PRO A 45 -21.74 15.43 20.67
C PRO A 45 -22.89 16.46 20.63
N GLU A 46 -23.00 17.35 21.63
CA GLU A 46 -24.04 18.38 21.67
C GLU A 46 -23.73 19.59 20.77
N THR A 47 -22.45 19.86 20.52
CA THR A 47 -22.01 20.99 19.70
C THR A 47 -21.39 20.56 18.37
N PHE A 48 -21.28 19.24 18.15
CA PHE A 48 -20.75 18.68 16.91
C PHE A 48 -21.71 18.95 15.76
N ASN A 49 -21.29 19.82 14.85
CA ASN A 49 -22.01 20.06 13.61
C ASN A 49 -21.05 19.99 12.44
N ALA A 50 -21.57 19.51 11.31
CA ALA A 50 -20.82 19.38 10.09
C ALA A 50 -21.47 20.19 8.98
N LYS A 51 -20.63 20.81 8.17
CA LYS A 51 -21.04 21.59 7.00
C LYS A 51 -20.37 21.02 5.79
N ILE A 52 -21.13 20.85 4.72
CA ILE A 52 -20.56 20.62 3.40
C ILE A 52 -20.23 21.97 2.77
N ALA A 53 -18.99 22.11 2.33
CA ALA A 53 -18.52 23.19 1.48
C ALA A 53 -19.54 23.56 0.38
N PRO A 54 -19.96 24.84 0.24
CA PRO A 54 -19.38 26.04 0.86
C PRO A 54 -19.94 26.46 2.23
N GLY A 55 -20.77 25.66 2.90
CA GLY A 55 -21.28 25.97 4.24
C GLY A 55 -22.67 25.43 4.57
N HIS A 56 -23.19 24.47 3.80
CA HIS A 56 -24.50 23.87 4.05
C HIS A 56 -24.41 22.89 5.21
N GLU A 57 -25.17 23.15 6.27
CA GLU A 57 -25.28 22.22 7.39
C GLU A 57 -25.94 20.92 6.93
N VAL A 58 -25.34 19.79 7.30
CA VAL A 58 -25.92 18.48 7.04
C VAL A 58 -26.83 18.07 8.18
N LEU A 59 -27.85 17.27 7.86
CA LEU A 59 -28.78 16.76 8.87
C LEU A 59 -28.02 15.92 9.89
N TYR A 60 -28.08 16.33 11.15
CA TYR A 60 -27.51 15.57 12.27
C TYR A 60 -28.47 14.46 12.70
N LEU A 61 -28.08 13.22 12.44
CA LEU A 61 -28.77 12.00 12.84
C LEU A 61 -27.97 11.21 13.89
N GLY A 62 -26.91 11.83 14.40
CA GLY A 62 -25.97 11.28 15.34
C GLY A 62 -26.43 11.30 16.80
N ASN A 63 -25.53 10.95 17.71
CA ASN A 63 -25.76 10.92 19.17
C ASN A 63 -27.02 10.14 19.59
N VAL A 64 -27.32 9.04 18.88
CA VAL A 64 -28.46 8.17 19.15
C VAL A 64 -28.03 6.71 19.12
N LYS A 65 -28.71 5.89 19.93
CA LYS A 65 -28.56 4.44 19.89
C LYS A 65 -29.70 3.85 19.08
N ILE A 66 -29.37 3.14 18.02
CA ILE A 66 -30.35 2.49 17.16
C ILE A 66 -30.05 1.01 17.02
N THR A 67 -31.09 0.26 16.74
CA THR A 67 -30.97 -1.13 16.32
C THR A 67 -30.70 -1.19 14.82
N ASN A 68 -29.94 -2.20 14.37
CA ASN A 68 -29.52 -2.34 12.97
C ASN A 68 -30.68 -2.41 11.97
N ASP A 69 -31.89 -2.80 12.39
CA ASP A 69 -33.12 -2.77 11.58
C ASP A 69 -33.53 -1.37 11.17
N LYS A 70 -33.21 -0.36 11.98
CA LYS A 70 -33.55 1.04 11.71
C LYS A 70 -32.74 1.66 10.58
N LEU A 71 -31.68 0.99 10.12
CA LEU A 71 -30.90 1.42 8.96
C LEU A 71 -31.58 1.07 7.62
N SER A 72 -32.48 0.09 7.60
CA SER A 72 -33.11 -0.39 6.36
C SER A 72 -34.07 0.64 5.76
N GLY A 73 -34.08 0.73 4.43
CA GLY A 73 -34.99 1.59 3.66
C GLY A 73 -34.78 3.10 3.84
N ARG A 74 -33.71 3.52 4.53
CA ARG A 74 -33.40 4.94 4.76
C ARG A 74 -32.29 5.42 3.84
N ASN A 75 -32.50 6.59 3.24
CA ASN A 75 -31.43 7.33 2.58
C ASN A 75 -30.63 8.08 3.66
N LEU A 76 -29.36 7.69 3.84
CA LEU A 76 -28.45 8.29 4.80
C LEU A 76 -27.37 9.14 4.12
N ASP A 77 -27.60 9.55 2.87
CA ASP A 77 -26.66 10.38 2.11
C ASP A 77 -26.63 11.82 2.61
N PHE A 78 -25.44 12.45 2.61
CA PHE A 78 -25.27 13.84 3.04
C PHE A 78 -25.72 14.10 4.48
N THR A 79 -25.49 13.13 5.37
CA THR A 79 -25.87 13.22 6.78
C THR A 79 -24.65 13.20 7.70
N ASN A 80 -24.84 13.74 8.89
CA ASN A 80 -23.89 13.61 9.99
C ASN A 80 -24.38 12.48 10.91
N LEU A 81 -23.70 11.34 10.84
CA LEU A 81 -23.95 10.13 11.62
C LEU A 81 -22.98 10.01 12.81
N SER A 82 -22.29 11.09 13.18
CA SER A 82 -21.31 11.04 14.26
C SER A 82 -21.94 10.66 15.60
N TYR A 83 -21.23 9.93 16.44
CA TYR A 83 -21.72 9.43 17.73
C TYR A 83 -22.93 8.49 17.63
N ILE A 84 -23.29 7.99 16.44
CA ILE A 84 -24.33 6.97 16.33
C ILE A 84 -23.82 5.63 16.89
N GLU A 85 -24.64 4.96 17.69
CA GLU A 85 -24.37 3.60 18.16
C GLU A 85 -25.38 2.63 17.53
N ILE A 86 -24.88 1.67 16.76
CA ILE A 86 -25.68 0.64 16.11
C ILE A 86 -25.45 -0.69 16.84
N THR A 87 -26.53 -1.35 17.26
CA THR A 87 -26.50 -2.66 17.92
C THR A 87 -27.60 -3.60 17.39
N GLY A 88 -27.48 -4.92 17.58
CA GLY A 88 -28.58 -5.86 17.31
C GLY A 88 -28.12 -7.14 16.61
N LYS A 89 -28.51 -8.31 17.14
CA LYS A 89 -27.92 -9.61 16.78
C LYS A 89 -28.13 -10.04 15.32
N ASP A 90 -29.36 -9.96 14.83
CA ASP A 90 -29.75 -10.63 13.59
C ASP A 90 -30.62 -9.69 12.76
N PHE A 91 -30.09 -9.23 11.63
CA PHE A 91 -30.88 -8.50 10.64
C PHE A 91 -30.66 -9.14 9.28
N SER A 92 -31.69 -9.82 8.79
CA SER A 92 -31.71 -10.61 7.56
C SER A 92 -32.07 -9.77 6.33
N ASP A 93 -31.89 -8.46 6.39
CA ASP A 93 -32.05 -7.61 5.23
C ASP A 93 -30.79 -7.67 4.38
N PHE A 94 -30.93 -8.31 3.21
CA PHE A 94 -29.90 -8.46 2.21
C PHE A 94 -29.85 -7.28 1.24
N GLU A 95 -30.72 -6.28 1.36
CA GLU A 95 -30.67 -5.12 0.49
C GLU A 95 -29.38 -4.32 0.72
N PRO A 96 -28.67 -3.92 -0.34
CA PRO A 96 -27.45 -3.14 -0.22
C PRO A 96 -27.72 -1.75 0.36
N LYS A 97 -27.12 -1.48 1.52
CA LYS A 97 -27.19 -0.20 2.23
C LYS A 97 -26.02 0.64 1.83
N SER A 98 -26.26 1.52 0.86
CA SER A 98 -25.23 2.43 0.37
C SER A 98 -25.40 3.81 1.00
N ILE A 99 -24.35 4.31 1.63
CA ILE A 99 -24.28 5.61 2.30
C ILE A 99 -23.26 6.45 1.55
N TYR A 100 -23.69 7.58 0.99
CA TYR A 100 -22.85 8.46 0.20
C TYR A 100 -22.61 9.79 0.89
N TYR A 101 -21.35 10.25 0.88
CA TYR A 101 -20.99 11.59 1.35
C TYR A 101 -21.54 11.90 2.74
N SER A 102 -21.23 11.06 3.73
CA SER A 102 -21.67 11.24 5.12
C SER A 102 -20.47 11.18 6.07
N ILE A 103 -20.64 11.75 7.27
CA ILE A 103 -19.60 11.70 8.32
C ILE A 103 -20.01 10.69 9.38
N CYS A 104 -19.07 9.88 9.84
CA CYS A 104 -19.29 8.85 10.85
C CYS A 104 -18.23 8.93 11.97
N PHE A 105 -18.12 10.08 12.63
CA PHE A 105 -17.07 10.29 13.65
C PHE A 105 -17.53 9.79 15.02
N HIS A 106 -16.64 9.12 15.76
CA HIS A 106 -16.94 8.52 17.07
C HIS A 106 -18.13 7.54 17.03
N SER A 107 -18.52 7.08 15.85
CA SER A 107 -19.66 6.18 15.69
C SER A 107 -19.24 4.74 15.99
N LYS A 108 -20.18 3.95 16.49
CA LYS A 108 -19.94 2.57 16.92
C LYS A 108 -20.94 1.62 16.29
N ILE A 109 -20.45 0.47 15.81
CA ILE A 109 -21.26 -0.69 15.47
C ILE A 109 -20.82 -1.83 16.38
N SER A 110 -21.75 -2.42 17.13
CA SER A 110 -21.38 -3.57 17.98
C SER A 110 -22.43 -4.66 18.07
N LYS A 111 -22.00 -5.89 18.33
CA LYS A 111 -22.89 -7.06 18.51
C LYS A 111 -23.92 -7.19 17.38
N SER A 112 -23.46 -6.99 16.14
CA SER A 112 -24.34 -6.90 14.97
C SER A 112 -23.93 -7.82 13.83
N THR A 113 -24.92 -8.38 13.15
CA THR A 113 -24.72 -9.02 11.84
C THR A 113 -25.26 -8.10 10.75
N ILE A 114 -24.41 -7.67 9.82
CA ILE A 114 -24.75 -6.72 8.76
C ILE A 114 -24.32 -7.25 7.40
N TYR A 115 -25.25 -7.24 6.45
CA TYR A 115 -25.02 -7.58 5.04
C TYR A 115 -24.98 -6.31 4.19
N ASN A 116 -24.13 -6.31 3.15
CA ASN A 116 -24.10 -5.34 2.06
C ASN A 116 -24.05 -3.86 2.51
N LEU A 117 -23.21 -3.53 3.49
CA LEU A 117 -23.03 -2.17 3.97
C LEU A 117 -21.92 -1.47 3.19
N HIS A 118 -22.28 -0.47 2.39
CA HIS A 118 -21.36 0.23 1.51
C HIS A 118 -21.28 1.72 1.87
N PHE A 119 -20.08 2.19 2.18
CA PHE A 119 -19.77 3.59 2.38
C PHE A 119 -19.03 4.14 1.16
N HIS A 120 -19.50 5.26 0.64
CA HIS A 120 -18.95 5.88 -0.54
C HIS A 120 -18.62 7.35 -0.27
N LYS A 121 -17.33 7.68 -0.31
CA LYS A 121 -16.83 9.03 -0.05
C LYS A 121 -17.27 9.59 1.31
N CYS A 122 -17.35 8.70 2.29
CA CYS A 122 -17.62 9.07 3.68
C CYS A 122 -16.31 9.32 4.42
N GLU A 123 -16.39 10.13 5.48
CA GLU A 123 -15.28 10.44 6.37
C GLU A 123 -15.49 9.79 7.73
N PHE A 124 -14.41 9.23 8.28
CA PHE A 124 -14.43 8.48 9.54
C PHE A 124 -13.26 8.92 10.41
N GLU A 125 -13.56 9.17 11.67
CA GLU A 125 -12.59 9.38 12.74
C GLU A 125 -13.08 8.64 13.98
N ASP A 126 -12.21 7.85 14.62
CA ASP A 126 -12.55 7.06 15.81
C ASP A 126 -13.80 6.17 15.63
N PHE A 127 -13.97 5.63 14.42
CA PHE A 127 -15.06 4.71 14.10
C PHE A 127 -14.77 3.32 14.68
N ARG A 128 -15.70 2.73 15.44
CA ARG A 128 -15.45 1.47 16.16
C ARG A 128 -16.43 0.38 15.77
N MET A 129 -15.90 -0.74 15.32
CA MET A 129 -16.68 -1.93 14.98
C MET A 129 -16.23 -3.05 15.93
N SER A 130 -17.14 -3.56 16.76
CA SER A 130 -16.81 -4.62 17.73
C SER A 130 -17.78 -5.80 17.74
N ASP A 131 -17.31 -7.01 17.98
CA ASP A 131 -18.16 -8.19 18.20
C ASP A 131 -19.22 -8.40 17.09
N SER A 132 -18.86 -8.12 15.84
CA SER A 132 -19.82 -8.00 14.73
C SER A 132 -19.39 -8.79 13.50
N ASN A 133 -20.38 -9.28 12.75
CA ASN A 133 -20.18 -10.01 11.50
C ASN A 133 -20.61 -9.12 10.33
N PHE A 134 -19.70 -8.92 9.38
CA PHE A 134 -19.95 -8.13 8.17
C PHE A 134 -19.74 -9.00 6.94
N TYR A 135 -20.78 -9.08 6.12
CA TYR A 135 -20.76 -9.75 4.83
C TYR A 135 -20.89 -8.69 3.74
N SER A 136 -19.90 -8.58 2.85
CA SER A 136 -19.81 -7.54 1.83
C SER A 136 -19.78 -6.10 2.38
N LEU A 137 -18.85 -5.83 3.30
CA LEU A 137 -18.56 -4.47 3.78
C LEU A 137 -17.69 -3.72 2.78
N CYS A 138 -18.15 -2.57 2.29
CA CYS A 138 -17.41 -1.77 1.31
C CYS A 138 -17.12 -0.36 1.82
N PHE A 139 -15.87 0.08 1.70
CA PHE A 139 -15.45 1.46 1.83
C PHE A 139 -14.84 1.91 0.50
N TYR A 140 -15.53 2.77 -0.24
CA TYR A 140 -15.10 3.28 -1.53
C TYR A 140 -14.77 4.77 -1.48
N ASN A 141 -13.52 5.11 -1.75
CA ASN A 141 -12.97 6.46 -1.70
C ASN A 141 -13.19 7.14 -0.34
N CYS A 142 -13.17 6.36 0.73
CA CYS A 142 -13.32 6.83 2.11
C CYS A 142 -11.95 7.15 2.71
N GLN A 143 -11.97 7.81 3.86
CA GLN A 143 -10.80 8.04 4.67
C GLN A 143 -11.08 7.53 6.08
N LEU A 144 -10.34 6.51 6.50
CA LEU A 144 -10.50 5.88 7.81
C LEU A 144 -9.38 6.37 8.73
N TRP A 145 -9.68 7.35 9.57
CA TRP A 145 -8.79 7.78 10.65
C TRP A 145 -9.15 7.03 11.93
N THR A 146 -8.14 6.48 12.60
CA THR A 146 -8.27 5.88 13.95
C THR A 146 -9.41 4.86 14.09
N THR A 147 -9.77 4.20 12.99
CA THR A 147 -10.87 3.23 12.96
C THR A 147 -10.42 1.90 13.55
N SER A 148 -11.24 1.27 14.38
CA SER A 148 -10.92 0.00 15.01
C SER A 148 -11.94 -1.09 14.67
N PHE A 149 -11.41 -2.25 14.30
CA PHE A 149 -12.16 -3.49 14.14
C PHE A 149 -11.70 -4.46 15.23
N ASN A 150 -12.58 -4.77 16.18
CA ASN A 150 -12.27 -5.62 17.33
C ASN A 150 -13.19 -6.84 17.33
N ASP A 151 -12.65 -8.05 17.34
CA ASP A 151 -13.42 -9.30 17.42
C ASP A 151 -14.52 -9.38 16.36
N CYS A 152 -14.20 -8.94 15.13
CA CYS A 152 -15.14 -8.88 14.01
C CYS A 152 -14.86 -9.99 12.98
N ARG A 153 -15.91 -10.41 12.26
CA ARG A 153 -15.76 -11.19 11.02
C ARG A 153 -15.99 -10.28 9.82
N LEU A 154 -15.05 -10.27 8.88
CA LEU A 154 -15.09 -9.52 7.63
C LEU A 154 -15.05 -10.48 6.44
N GLU A 155 -16.21 -10.76 5.86
CA GLU A 155 -16.35 -11.58 4.65
C GLU A 155 -16.61 -10.70 3.43
N ASP A 156 -15.82 -10.90 2.37
CA ASP A 156 -15.87 -10.13 1.12
C ASP A 156 -15.74 -8.60 1.35
N ALA A 157 -14.88 -8.20 2.28
CA ALA A 157 -14.67 -6.79 2.61
C ALA A 157 -13.83 -6.06 1.55
N ILE A 158 -14.27 -4.89 1.11
CA ILE A 158 -13.63 -4.11 0.04
C ILE A 158 -13.26 -2.72 0.55
N PHE A 159 -11.97 -2.41 0.61
CA PHE A 159 -11.44 -1.09 0.91
C PHE A 159 -10.83 -0.49 -0.36
N SER A 160 -11.64 0.18 -1.18
CA SER A 160 -11.22 0.65 -2.50
C SER A 160 -10.99 2.15 -2.55
N LYS A 161 -9.82 2.59 -3.01
CA LYS A 161 -9.37 3.99 -3.00
C LYS A 161 -9.42 4.61 -1.59
N THR A 162 -9.19 3.80 -0.56
CA THR A 162 -9.37 4.17 0.84
C THR A 162 -8.01 4.34 1.53
N GLY A 163 -7.92 5.26 2.50
CA GLY A 163 -6.78 5.38 3.40
C GLY A 163 -7.05 4.67 4.73
N LEU A 164 -6.08 3.93 5.27
CA LEU A 164 -6.18 3.20 6.53
C LEU A 164 -5.29 3.82 7.64
N ASP A 165 -5.42 5.13 7.83
CA ASP A 165 -4.56 5.88 8.75
C ASP A 165 -4.88 5.52 10.22
N ASN A 166 -3.94 4.83 10.87
CA ASN A 166 -4.07 4.30 12.23
C ASN A 166 -5.27 3.35 12.42
N VAL A 167 -5.60 2.56 11.38
CA VAL A 167 -6.62 1.51 11.51
C VAL A 167 -6.06 0.31 12.27
N SER A 168 -6.84 -0.23 13.21
CA SER A 168 -6.51 -1.47 13.93
C SER A 168 -7.45 -2.62 13.58
N PHE A 169 -6.89 -3.81 13.48
CA PHE A 169 -7.64 -5.06 13.38
C PHE A 169 -7.18 -5.98 14.52
N TYR A 170 -8.01 -6.10 15.56
CA TYR A 170 -7.75 -6.95 16.72
C TYR A 170 -8.78 -8.08 16.76
N GLY A 171 -8.36 -9.33 16.87
CA GLY A 171 -9.28 -10.48 16.87
C GLY A 171 -10.13 -10.60 15.59
N VAL A 172 -9.71 -9.98 14.49
CA VAL A 172 -10.50 -9.95 13.25
C VAL A 172 -10.27 -11.20 12.43
N VAL A 173 -11.36 -11.89 12.10
CA VAL A 173 -11.37 -12.97 11.12
C VAL A 173 -11.78 -12.40 9.78
N THR A 174 -11.04 -12.69 8.71
CA THR A 174 -11.37 -12.20 7.37
C THR A 174 -11.23 -13.25 6.29
N ASN A 175 -12.20 -13.24 5.37
CA ASN A 175 -12.18 -13.99 4.13
C ASN A 175 -12.40 -13.01 2.97
N ASN A 176 -11.58 -13.12 1.90
CA ASN A 176 -11.68 -12.28 0.70
C ASN A 176 -11.66 -10.75 0.94
N LEU A 177 -10.71 -10.25 1.73
CA LEU A 177 -10.51 -8.80 1.88
C LEU A 177 -9.68 -8.22 0.72
N PHE A 178 -10.25 -7.23 0.03
CA PHE A 178 -9.60 -6.49 -1.04
C PHE A 178 -9.25 -5.07 -0.60
N TYR A 179 -8.02 -4.63 -0.88
CA TYR A 179 -7.59 -3.25 -0.60
C TYR A 179 -6.93 -2.60 -1.82
N THR A 180 -7.40 -1.40 -2.16
CA THR A 180 -6.72 -0.50 -3.10
C THR A 180 -6.51 0.88 -2.46
N PRO A 181 -5.27 1.40 -2.42
CA PRO A 181 -4.97 2.65 -1.74
C PRO A 181 -5.52 3.87 -2.48
N LYS A 182 -5.83 4.93 -1.72
CA LYS A 182 -6.12 6.26 -2.27
C LYS A 182 -4.86 6.83 -2.94
N LYS A 183 -4.98 7.35 -4.17
CA LYS A 183 -3.85 7.90 -4.97
C LYS A 183 -3.83 9.44 -5.04
N THR A 184 -4.73 10.11 -4.32
CA THR A 184 -4.83 11.57 -4.35
C THR A 184 -3.58 12.22 -3.75
N LYS A 185 -3.07 13.29 -4.36
CA LYS A 185 -1.92 14.04 -3.84
C LYS A 185 -2.27 14.56 -2.44
N TRP A 186 -1.53 14.14 -1.43
CA TRP A 186 -1.68 14.67 -0.07
C TRP A 186 -1.03 16.06 0.03
N PRO A 187 -1.59 17.00 0.83
CA PRO A 187 -0.99 18.32 1.05
C PRO A 187 0.44 18.24 1.58
N LYS A 188 0.74 17.22 2.40
CA LYS A 188 2.07 16.94 2.96
C LYS A 188 3.07 16.35 1.95
N GLY A 189 2.65 16.17 0.69
CA GLY A 189 3.49 15.73 -0.42
C GLY A 189 3.45 14.22 -0.69
N GLN A 190 4.06 13.84 -1.82
CA GLN A 190 4.01 12.47 -2.36
C GLN A 190 4.74 11.44 -1.48
N SER A 191 5.86 11.80 -0.85
CA SER A 191 6.61 10.88 0.02
C SER A 191 5.78 10.47 1.24
N TYR A 192 5.04 11.41 1.84
CA TYR A 192 4.15 11.14 2.96
C TYR A 192 3.01 10.16 2.57
N LEU A 193 2.35 10.40 1.44
CA LEU A 193 1.33 9.50 0.91
C LEU A 193 1.86 8.07 0.74
N LEU A 194 3.04 7.92 0.12
CA LEU A 194 3.64 6.60 -0.11
C LEU A 194 4.03 5.90 1.20
N SER A 195 4.47 6.67 2.20
CA SER A 195 4.77 6.16 3.54
C SER A 195 3.53 5.65 4.25
N ASN A 196 2.40 6.38 4.17
CA ASN A 196 1.14 5.92 4.75
C ASN A 196 0.63 4.66 4.05
N ILE A 197 0.63 4.62 2.70
CA ILE A 197 0.28 3.40 1.96
C ILE A 197 1.16 2.21 2.38
N SER A 198 2.45 2.44 2.64
CA SER A 198 3.33 1.38 3.16
C SER A 198 2.89 0.89 4.54
N LYS A 199 2.42 1.78 5.43
CA LYS A 199 1.88 1.40 6.74
C LYS A 199 0.57 0.63 6.61
N ASP A 200 -0.32 1.04 5.71
CA ASP A 200 -1.58 0.34 5.43
C ASP A 200 -1.32 -1.12 5.04
N PHE A 201 -0.39 -1.37 4.12
CA PHE A 201 0.01 -2.73 3.74
C PHE A 201 0.68 -3.51 4.88
N ARG A 202 1.41 -2.84 5.78
CA ARG A 202 1.98 -3.47 6.98
C ARG A 202 0.87 -3.95 7.91
N THR A 203 -0.16 -3.13 8.13
CA THR A 203 -1.34 -3.50 8.94
C THR A 203 -2.07 -4.69 8.31
N LEU A 204 -2.34 -4.64 7.01
CA LEU A 204 -3.01 -5.73 6.29
C LEU A 204 -2.19 -7.03 6.29
N LYS A 205 -0.86 -6.94 6.15
CA LYS A 205 0.02 -8.11 6.27
C LYS A 205 -0.17 -8.81 7.62
N THR A 206 -0.18 -8.05 8.72
CA THR A 206 -0.39 -8.62 10.06
C THR A 206 -1.75 -9.29 10.16
N LEU A 207 -2.81 -8.65 9.65
CA LEU A 207 -4.16 -9.22 9.61
C LEU A 207 -4.19 -10.55 8.83
N PHE A 208 -3.61 -10.59 7.64
CA PHE A 208 -3.57 -11.80 6.82
C PHE A 208 -2.75 -12.93 7.47
N GLN A 209 -1.65 -12.60 8.15
CA GLN A 209 -0.86 -13.58 8.92
C GLN A 209 -1.66 -14.18 10.07
N GLN A 210 -2.39 -13.37 10.82
CA GLN A 210 -3.26 -13.83 11.91
C GLN A 210 -4.38 -14.75 11.42
N ASN A 211 -4.84 -14.54 10.18
CA ASN A 211 -5.87 -15.35 9.53
C ASN A 211 -5.33 -16.58 8.77
N GLY A 212 -4.02 -16.82 8.80
CA GLY A 212 -3.40 -17.92 8.04
C GLY A 212 -3.43 -17.74 6.51
N ASN A 213 -3.82 -16.56 6.00
CA ASN A 213 -3.84 -16.27 4.56
C ASN A 213 -2.45 -15.84 4.08
N GLN A 214 -1.58 -16.82 3.89
CA GLN A 214 -0.16 -16.62 3.61
C GLN A 214 0.08 -15.92 2.25
N LYS A 215 -0.69 -16.28 1.21
CA LYS A 215 -0.58 -15.65 -0.11
C LYS A 215 -0.89 -14.16 -0.05
N ALA A 216 -2.00 -13.77 0.60
CA ALA A 216 -2.35 -12.36 0.75
C ALA A 216 -1.33 -11.62 1.63
N ALA A 217 -0.81 -12.26 2.68
CA ALA A 217 0.25 -11.71 3.52
C ALA A 217 1.55 -11.42 2.74
N SER A 218 2.01 -12.38 1.93
CA SER A 218 3.17 -12.23 1.03
C SER A 218 2.97 -11.09 0.02
N GLU A 219 1.79 -11.02 -0.60
CA GLU A 219 1.46 -9.93 -1.52
C GLU A 219 1.43 -8.56 -0.82
N ALA A 220 0.86 -8.49 0.39
CA ALA A 220 0.86 -7.28 1.21
C ALA A 220 2.27 -6.86 1.60
N TYR A 221 3.14 -7.80 2.00
CA TYR A 221 4.55 -7.56 2.30
C TYR A 221 5.32 -7.00 1.08
N TYR A 222 5.14 -7.60 -0.09
CA TYR A 222 5.77 -7.10 -1.32
C TYR A 222 5.33 -5.66 -1.63
N LYS A 223 4.02 -5.37 -1.48
CA LYS A 223 3.47 -4.02 -1.70
C LYS A 223 4.00 -3.03 -0.66
N GLU A 224 4.03 -3.39 0.63
CA GLU A 224 4.66 -2.60 1.71
C GLU A 224 6.07 -2.17 1.31
N LYS A 225 6.96 -3.13 1.00
CA LYS A 225 8.36 -2.85 0.65
C LYS A 225 8.49 -2.00 -0.62
N LYS A 226 7.66 -2.26 -1.63
CA LYS A 226 7.64 -1.48 -2.88
C LYS A 226 7.24 -0.01 -2.63
N PHE A 227 6.23 0.23 -1.78
CA PHE A 227 5.81 1.59 -1.45
C PHE A 227 6.81 2.30 -0.55
N LYS A 228 7.45 1.59 0.38
CA LYS A 228 8.58 2.10 1.17
C LYS A 228 9.75 2.55 0.28
N LEU A 229 10.16 1.72 -0.69
CA LEU A 229 11.22 2.08 -1.65
C LEU A 229 10.86 3.34 -2.43
N LYS A 230 9.61 3.44 -2.93
CA LYS A 230 9.14 4.66 -3.62
C LYS A 230 9.11 5.89 -2.71
N ALA A 231 8.73 5.73 -1.44
CA ALA A 231 8.74 6.81 -0.47
C ALA A 231 10.17 7.32 -0.21
N ASN A 232 11.13 6.38 -0.09
CA ASN A 232 12.55 6.67 0.09
C ASN A 232 13.12 7.43 -1.13
N ILE A 233 12.86 6.94 -2.35
CA ILE A 233 13.27 7.63 -3.59
C ILE A 233 12.78 9.08 -3.59
N ASN A 234 11.50 9.30 -3.27
CA ASN A 234 10.90 10.64 -3.27
C ASN A 234 11.35 11.53 -2.10
N SER A 235 11.96 10.94 -1.06
CA SER A 235 12.45 11.68 0.13
C SER A 235 13.89 12.19 -0.04
N ILE A 236 14.63 11.64 -1.01
CA ILE A 236 16.02 12.03 -1.23
C ILE A 236 16.05 13.42 -1.86
N ASN A 237 16.75 14.32 -1.19
CA ASN A 237 17.00 15.67 -1.69
C ASN A 237 18.45 16.03 -1.44
N LEU A 238 19.28 15.81 -2.47
CA LEU A 238 20.73 16.01 -2.43
C LEU A 238 21.13 17.48 -2.23
N ILE A 239 20.23 18.42 -2.53
CA ILE A 239 20.50 19.86 -2.46
C ILE A 239 20.18 20.43 -1.07
N SER A 240 19.24 19.81 -0.34
CA SER A 240 18.82 20.26 0.99
C SER A 240 19.93 20.35 2.05
N PRO A 241 20.90 19.41 2.17
CA PRO A 241 21.96 19.55 3.16
C PRO A 241 22.80 20.81 2.95
N PHE A 242 23.24 21.09 1.72
CA PHE A 242 24.03 22.28 1.41
C PHE A 242 23.28 23.60 1.69
N LYS A 243 21.98 23.66 1.34
CA LYS A 243 21.14 24.84 1.65
C LYS A 243 20.99 25.06 3.16
N ASN A 244 20.73 23.98 3.91
CA ASN A 244 20.56 24.04 5.36
C ASN A 244 21.87 24.37 6.07
N GLY A 245 22.99 23.87 5.58
CA GLY A 245 24.33 24.19 6.11
C GLY A 245 24.69 25.66 5.97
N LYS A 246 24.37 26.26 4.81
CA LYS A 246 24.61 27.70 4.58
C LYS A 246 23.76 28.59 5.48
N LYS A 247 22.55 28.15 5.86
CA LYS A 247 21.59 28.95 6.65
C LYS A 247 21.67 28.74 8.16
N TYR A 248 21.97 27.52 8.61
CA TYR A 248 21.86 27.12 10.03
C TYR A 248 23.17 26.56 10.60
N GLY A 249 24.27 26.60 9.84
CA GLY A 249 25.60 26.22 10.28
C GLY A 249 25.94 24.73 10.11
N PHE A 250 27.19 24.40 10.44
CA PHE A 250 27.82 23.11 10.12
C PHE A 250 27.19 21.91 10.86
N LYS A 251 26.70 22.09 12.09
CA LYS A 251 26.06 21.00 12.86
C LYS A 251 24.75 20.53 12.20
N VAL A 252 23.97 21.46 11.63
CA VAL A 252 22.74 21.13 10.89
C VAL A 252 23.06 20.47 9.55
N PHE A 253 24.14 20.92 8.89
CA PHE A 253 24.67 20.26 7.68
C PHE A 253 25.03 18.80 7.93
N GLN A 254 25.83 18.51 8.96
CA GLN A 254 26.23 17.15 9.31
C GLN A 254 25.03 16.24 9.60
N ASN A 255 24.06 16.72 10.38
CA ASN A 255 22.84 15.96 10.67
C ASN A 255 22.03 15.69 9.39
N SER A 256 21.91 16.69 8.51
CA SER A 256 21.20 16.53 7.24
C SER A 256 21.90 15.55 6.32
N LEU A 257 23.23 15.61 6.19
CA LEU A 257 24.03 14.65 5.43
C LEU A 257 23.90 13.23 5.97
N LYS A 258 23.99 13.06 7.30
CA LYS A 258 23.82 11.75 7.94
C LYS A 258 22.46 11.13 7.61
N ASN A 259 21.39 11.93 7.67
CA ASN A 259 20.05 11.48 7.30
C ASN A 259 19.95 11.11 5.81
N GLN A 260 20.54 11.89 4.91
CA GLN A 260 20.58 11.56 3.48
C GLN A 260 21.40 10.28 3.21
N MET A 261 22.52 10.07 3.91
CA MET A 261 23.32 8.85 3.79
C MET A 261 22.57 7.61 4.28
N ILE A 262 21.80 7.72 5.38
CA ILE A 262 20.94 6.63 5.85
C ILE A 262 19.86 6.31 4.81
N ASN A 263 19.21 7.34 4.25
CA ASN A 263 18.20 7.18 3.21
C ASN A 263 18.81 6.56 1.94
N LEU A 264 20.02 6.97 1.54
CA LEU A 264 20.71 6.42 0.38
C LEU A 264 21.12 4.96 0.60
N LYS A 265 21.66 4.61 1.78
CA LYS A 265 21.99 3.22 2.13
C LYS A 265 20.74 2.35 2.10
N SER A 266 19.64 2.82 2.68
CA SER A 266 18.38 2.06 2.65
C SER A 266 17.82 1.91 1.24
N LEU A 267 17.92 2.95 0.39
CA LEU A 267 17.54 2.86 -1.02
C LEU A 267 18.40 1.87 -1.79
N LEU A 268 19.72 1.86 -1.59
CA LEU A 268 20.61 0.92 -2.26
C LEU A 268 20.28 -0.51 -1.85
N LEU A 269 20.10 -0.79 -0.56
CA LEU A 269 19.76 -2.12 -0.06
C LEU A 269 18.35 -2.57 -0.50
N ASP A 270 17.34 -1.70 -0.36
CA ASP A 270 15.97 -2.02 -0.77
C ASP A 270 15.87 -2.09 -2.30
N GLY A 271 16.66 -1.30 -3.03
CA GLY A 271 16.71 -1.26 -4.48
C GLY A 271 17.38 -2.51 -5.08
N THR A 272 18.54 -2.91 -4.57
CA THR A 272 19.22 -4.15 -5.00
C THR A 272 18.37 -5.36 -4.66
N SER A 273 17.78 -5.40 -3.46
CA SER A 273 16.81 -6.42 -3.06
C SER A 273 15.60 -6.44 -4.00
N TYR A 274 15.02 -5.28 -4.33
CA TYR A 274 13.91 -5.23 -5.28
C TYR A 274 14.27 -5.80 -6.66
N MET A 275 15.45 -5.43 -7.18
CA MET A 275 15.93 -5.85 -8.50
C MET A 275 16.25 -7.33 -8.55
N LEU A 276 17.04 -7.85 -7.60
CA LEU A 276 17.57 -9.22 -7.64
C LEU A 276 16.51 -10.28 -7.39
N TRP A 277 15.70 -10.16 -6.32
CA TRP A 277 14.73 -11.21 -5.94
C TRP A 277 13.34 -10.68 -5.55
N GLY A 278 13.08 -9.38 -5.75
CA GLY A 278 11.79 -8.77 -5.40
C GLY A 278 11.46 -8.88 -3.92
N PHE A 279 12.43 -8.61 -3.04
CA PHE A 279 12.31 -8.76 -1.58
C PHE A 279 12.09 -10.20 -1.09
N GLY A 280 12.49 -11.20 -1.88
CA GLY A 280 12.31 -12.63 -1.57
C GLY A 280 11.00 -13.23 -2.11
N GLU A 281 10.08 -12.40 -2.61
CA GLU A 281 8.76 -12.84 -3.08
C GLU A 281 8.75 -13.24 -4.56
N LYS A 282 9.81 -12.92 -5.30
CA LYS A 282 9.90 -13.15 -6.76
C LYS A 282 11.22 -13.84 -7.11
N PRO A 283 11.41 -15.12 -6.73
CA PRO A 283 12.66 -15.84 -7.00
C PRO A 283 12.99 -15.90 -8.50
N ILE A 284 11.98 -15.89 -9.38
CA ILE A 284 12.20 -15.83 -10.83
C ILE A 284 13.08 -14.65 -11.29
N ARG A 285 13.10 -13.52 -10.54
CA ARG A 285 13.98 -12.39 -10.84
C ARG A 285 15.46 -12.72 -10.67
N THR A 286 15.79 -13.66 -9.77
CA THR A 286 17.19 -14.07 -9.56
C THR A 286 17.71 -14.86 -10.76
N LEU A 287 16.85 -15.64 -11.45
CA LEU A 287 17.21 -16.33 -12.70
C LEU A 287 17.44 -15.36 -13.86
N PHE A 288 16.64 -14.29 -13.93
CA PHE A 288 16.91 -13.22 -14.89
C PHE A 288 18.21 -12.46 -14.56
N ALA A 289 18.45 -12.18 -13.27
CA ALA A 289 19.68 -11.53 -12.83
C ALA A 289 20.93 -12.41 -13.10
N SER A 290 20.86 -13.72 -12.86
CA SER A 290 21.94 -14.65 -13.21
C SER A 290 22.21 -14.66 -14.71
N SER A 291 21.17 -14.68 -15.53
CA SER A 291 21.30 -14.62 -17.00
C SER A 291 22.01 -13.33 -17.45
N ILE A 292 21.67 -12.19 -16.86
CA ILE A 292 22.33 -10.90 -17.15
C ILE A 292 23.80 -10.94 -16.75
N ILE A 293 24.13 -11.52 -15.59
CA ILE A 293 25.51 -11.63 -15.10
C ILE A 293 26.33 -12.55 -16.01
N LEU A 294 25.78 -13.70 -16.41
CA LEU A 294 26.42 -14.62 -17.36
C LEU A 294 26.75 -13.91 -18.67
N VAL A 295 25.79 -13.18 -19.24
CA VAL A 295 26.03 -12.42 -20.48
C VAL A 295 27.09 -11.34 -20.28
N LEU A 296 27.05 -10.62 -19.15
CA LEU A 296 28.03 -9.58 -18.84
C LEU A 296 29.45 -10.15 -18.72
N TYR A 297 29.63 -11.25 -17.98
CA TYR A 297 30.93 -11.90 -17.84
C TYR A 297 31.41 -12.56 -19.13
N THR A 298 30.50 -13.12 -19.92
CA THR A 298 30.80 -13.59 -21.28
C THR A 298 31.43 -12.49 -22.13
N PHE A 299 30.89 -11.27 -22.10
CA PHE A 299 31.48 -10.14 -22.82
C PHE A 299 32.82 -9.70 -22.21
N LEU A 300 32.93 -9.66 -20.88
CA LEU A 300 34.22 -9.36 -20.23
C LEU A 300 35.30 -10.36 -20.62
N TYR A 301 34.97 -11.65 -20.73
CA TYR A 301 35.89 -12.70 -21.17
C TYR A 301 36.26 -12.59 -22.64
N TYR A 302 35.28 -12.28 -23.49
CA TYR A 302 35.50 -12.08 -24.92
C TYR A 302 36.48 -10.93 -25.21
N PHE A 303 36.39 -9.83 -24.45
CA PHE A 303 37.28 -8.68 -24.61
C PHE A 303 38.57 -8.77 -23.80
N SER A 304 38.64 -9.65 -22.80
CA SER A 304 39.90 -9.97 -22.17
C SER A 304 40.71 -10.84 -23.12
N SER A 305 41.86 -10.36 -23.59
CA SER A 305 42.79 -11.08 -24.46
C SER A 305 43.39 -12.32 -23.77
N ILE A 306 42.56 -13.29 -23.41
CA ILE A 306 42.95 -14.56 -22.80
C ILE A 306 43.24 -15.52 -23.94
N ASP A 307 44.51 -15.89 -24.09
CA ASP A 307 44.99 -16.72 -25.20
C ASP A 307 44.25 -18.06 -25.31
N SER A 308 43.85 -18.66 -24.17
CA SER A 308 43.13 -19.94 -24.15
C SER A 308 41.69 -19.88 -24.66
N ILE A 309 41.09 -18.69 -24.76
CA ILE A 309 39.71 -18.50 -25.24
C ILE A 309 39.70 -18.23 -26.75
N GLY A 310 40.82 -17.76 -27.31
CA GLY A 310 40.98 -17.49 -28.74
C GLY A 310 40.08 -16.36 -29.27
N GLY A 311 39.47 -15.56 -28.38
CA GLY A 311 38.47 -14.56 -28.77
C GLY A 311 37.16 -15.17 -29.27
N GLU A 312 36.86 -16.43 -28.94
CA GLU A 312 35.60 -17.07 -29.32
C GLU A 312 34.49 -16.81 -28.28
N LEU A 313 33.34 -16.34 -28.75
CA LEU A 313 32.20 -16.01 -27.89
C LEU A 313 31.62 -17.26 -27.19
N ILE A 314 31.63 -18.41 -27.86
CA ILE A 314 31.13 -19.68 -27.32
C ILE A 314 32.00 -20.13 -26.15
N ASN A 315 33.34 -20.09 -26.30
CA ASN A 315 34.27 -20.45 -25.23
C ASN A 315 34.17 -19.48 -24.05
N SER A 316 33.94 -18.19 -24.33
CA SER A 316 33.70 -17.17 -23.31
C SER A 316 32.42 -17.44 -22.50
N PHE A 317 31.35 -17.87 -23.17
CA PHE A 317 30.08 -18.21 -22.52
C PHE A 317 30.18 -19.50 -21.71
N TYR A 318 30.88 -20.51 -22.25
CA TYR A 318 31.17 -21.75 -21.53
C TYR A 318 31.97 -21.48 -20.26
N LEU A 319 33.04 -20.66 -20.34
CA LEU A 319 33.83 -20.25 -19.18
C LEU A 319 32.99 -19.49 -18.14
N SER A 320 32.17 -18.52 -18.55
CA SER A 320 31.27 -17.80 -17.64
C SER A 320 30.28 -18.76 -16.95
N THR A 321 29.72 -19.70 -17.70
CA THR A 321 28.80 -20.70 -17.14
C THR A 321 29.48 -21.57 -16.09
N THR A 322 30.64 -22.15 -16.39
CA THR A 322 31.36 -23.05 -15.47
C THR A 322 31.80 -22.32 -14.20
N MET A 323 32.25 -21.08 -14.34
CA MET A 323 32.66 -20.23 -13.22
C MET A 323 31.48 -19.79 -12.36
N PHE A 324 30.38 -19.33 -12.97
CA PHE A 324 29.17 -18.95 -12.26
C PHE A 324 28.54 -20.15 -11.50
N THR A 325 28.55 -21.34 -12.10
CA THR A 325 28.08 -22.57 -11.43
C THR A 325 29.11 -23.18 -10.48
N THR A 326 30.30 -22.60 -10.37
CA THR A 326 31.41 -23.08 -9.53
C THR A 326 31.86 -24.52 -9.83
N LEU A 327 31.70 -24.96 -11.07
CA LEU A 327 32.10 -26.31 -11.52
C LEU A 327 33.62 -26.45 -11.72
N GLY A 328 34.34 -25.32 -11.75
CA GLY A 328 35.79 -25.30 -11.90
C GLY A 328 36.26 -25.32 -13.35
N PHE A 329 37.57 -25.25 -13.54
CA PHE A 329 38.20 -24.85 -14.79
C PHE A 329 38.24 -25.90 -15.91
N GLY A 330 37.90 -27.16 -15.65
CA GLY A 330 37.82 -28.24 -16.65
C GLY A 330 38.98 -28.24 -17.65
N ASP A 331 38.74 -27.61 -18.81
CA ASP A 331 39.62 -27.59 -19.98
C ASP A 331 40.47 -26.30 -20.12
N PHE A 332 40.23 -25.27 -19.29
CA PHE A 332 40.96 -24.00 -19.36
C PHE A 332 42.04 -23.89 -18.27
N SER A 333 43.18 -23.31 -18.62
CA SER A 333 44.26 -22.94 -17.70
C SER A 333 44.41 -21.40 -17.67
N PRO A 334 43.52 -20.65 -16.98
CA PRO A 334 43.51 -19.18 -17.07
C PRO A 334 44.56 -18.48 -16.20
N PHE A 335 45.62 -19.16 -15.77
CA PHE A 335 46.48 -18.70 -14.68
C PHE A 335 47.63 -17.77 -15.07
N GLN A 336 47.63 -17.21 -16.27
CA GLN A 336 48.77 -16.41 -16.75
C GLN A 336 48.84 -14.98 -16.16
N SER A 337 47.73 -14.39 -15.69
CA SER A 337 47.75 -13.04 -15.09
C SER A 337 46.93 -12.92 -13.79
N GLY A 338 47.38 -12.06 -12.87
CA GLY A 338 46.74 -11.87 -11.55
C GLY A 338 45.35 -11.22 -11.61
N SER A 339 45.12 -10.32 -12.57
CA SER A 339 43.84 -9.60 -12.71
C SER A 339 42.69 -10.53 -13.12
N PHE A 340 42.96 -11.56 -13.93
CA PHE A 340 41.93 -12.53 -14.32
C PHE A 340 41.47 -13.41 -13.17
N LYS A 341 42.37 -13.73 -12.23
CA LYS A 341 42.00 -14.49 -11.02
C LYS A 341 40.93 -13.75 -10.22
N PHE A 342 41.03 -12.42 -10.11
CA PHE A 342 40.01 -11.62 -9.42
C PHE A 342 38.66 -11.66 -10.13
N LEU A 343 38.65 -11.56 -11.45
CA LEU A 343 37.42 -11.56 -12.26
C LEU A 343 36.70 -12.92 -12.21
N LEU A 344 37.47 -14.01 -12.29
CA LEU A 344 36.98 -15.38 -12.12
C LEU A 344 36.43 -15.60 -10.69
N THR A 345 37.17 -15.13 -9.68
CA THR A 345 36.75 -15.25 -8.28
C THR A 345 35.48 -14.43 -8.01
N SER A 346 35.35 -13.23 -8.58
CA SER A 346 34.15 -12.41 -8.39
C SER A 346 32.92 -13.02 -9.06
N GLU A 347 33.07 -13.64 -10.23
CA GLU A 347 31.95 -14.37 -10.87
C GLU A 347 31.50 -15.56 -10.04
N ALA A 348 32.44 -16.39 -9.57
CA ALA A 348 32.14 -17.54 -8.73
C ALA A 348 31.43 -17.13 -7.43
N LEU A 349 31.89 -16.06 -6.78
CA LEU A 349 31.25 -15.52 -5.57
C LEU A 349 29.83 -15.01 -5.86
N LEU A 350 29.62 -14.32 -6.98
CA LEU A 350 28.29 -13.88 -7.40
C LEU A 350 27.37 -15.07 -7.70
N GLY A 351 27.89 -16.11 -8.33
CA GLY A 351 27.20 -17.37 -8.58
C GLY A 351 26.67 -17.99 -7.29
N ILE A 352 27.56 -18.28 -6.34
CA ILE A 352 27.19 -18.82 -5.01
C ILE A 352 26.15 -17.94 -4.33
N PHE A 353 26.35 -16.62 -4.34
CA PHE A 353 25.44 -15.68 -3.72
C PHE A 353 24.04 -15.71 -4.35
N ILE A 354 23.95 -15.71 -5.69
CA ILE A 354 22.67 -15.72 -6.41
C ILE A 354 21.96 -17.05 -6.27
N PHE A 355 22.67 -18.18 -6.31
CA PHE A 355 22.08 -19.48 -6.00
C PHE A 355 21.54 -19.51 -4.56
N GLY A 356 22.27 -18.98 -3.59
CA GLY A 356 21.79 -18.83 -2.22
C GLY A 356 20.52 -17.98 -2.13
N LEU A 357 20.45 -16.85 -2.83
CA LEU A 357 19.23 -16.02 -2.91
C LEU A 357 18.06 -16.74 -3.58
N PHE A 358 18.32 -17.49 -4.66
CA PHE A 358 17.31 -18.26 -5.37
C PHE A 358 16.70 -19.34 -4.46
N VAL A 359 17.54 -20.12 -3.79
CA VAL A 359 17.13 -21.15 -2.83
C VAL A 359 16.38 -20.51 -1.67
N ALA A 360 16.87 -19.42 -1.10
CA ALA A 360 16.20 -18.72 -0.01
C ALA A 360 14.82 -18.16 -0.43
N GLY A 361 14.71 -17.61 -1.65
CA GLY A 361 13.43 -17.14 -2.20
C GLY A 361 12.43 -18.28 -2.41
N TYR A 362 12.89 -19.43 -2.90
CA TYR A 362 12.06 -20.62 -3.03
C TYR A 362 11.67 -21.21 -1.66
N ALA A 363 12.62 -21.31 -0.73
CA ALA A 363 12.39 -21.82 0.61
C ALA A 363 11.35 -20.97 1.35
N ASN A 364 11.44 -19.65 1.24
CA ASN A 364 10.42 -18.75 1.76
C ASN A 364 9.07 -19.07 1.13
N LYS A 365 9.00 -19.20 -0.19
CA LYS A 365 7.74 -19.52 -0.87
C LYS A 365 7.17 -20.90 -0.51
N SER A 366 8.01 -21.88 -0.18
CA SER A 366 7.62 -23.25 0.21
C SER A 366 7.30 -23.43 1.69
N LYS A 367 7.71 -22.49 2.55
CA LYS A 367 7.25 -22.42 3.95
C LYS A 367 5.81 -21.90 4.05
N TYR A 368 5.26 -21.49 2.93
CA TYR A 368 3.89 -21.05 2.69
C TYR A 368 3.27 -21.97 1.63
#